data_AF-A0A7C4TAN0-F1
#
_entry.id   AF-A0A7C4TAN0-F1
#
_cell.length_a   1.000
_cell.length_b   1.000
_cell.length_c   1.000
_cell.angle_alpha   90.00
_cell.angle_beta   90.00
_cell.angle_gamma   90.00
#
_symmetry.space_group_name_H-M   'P 1'
#
loop_
_entity.id
_entity.type
_entity.pdbx_description
1 polymer ?
#
loop_
_entity_poly.entity_id
_entity_poly.type
_entity_poly.pdbx_seq_one_letter_code
_entity_poly.pdbx_strand_id
1 'polypeptide(L)'
;MRSFKDIKERYHFTEDDKIKLQSLGLVMANHADEVLESLNSWMIADKEASKLIVEESKRDHIFRMQKEWFLGLFSGNYDSRYFEKLIKIGTVHLKANVEAHLIHRAINLIRNSCMNIILNKLEIDSDQKS
;
A
#
# COMPACT_ATOMS: atom_id res chain seq x y z
N MET A 1 17.05 1.36 -16.03
CA MET A 1 16.25 1.10 -14.82
C MET A 1 17.22 1.01 -13.65
N ARG A 2 16.98 1.71 -12.54
CA ARG A 2 17.88 1.66 -11.36
C ARG A 2 17.81 0.29 -10.71
N SER A 3 18.89 -0.18 -10.09
CA SER A 3 18.86 -1.43 -9.33
C SER A 3 18.03 -1.23 -8.05
N PHE A 4 17.45 -2.31 -7.51
CA PHE A 4 16.72 -2.20 -6.24
C PHE A 4 17.64 -1.82 -5.07
N LYS A 5 18.90 -2.24 -5.15
CA LYS A 5 19.95 -1.84 -4.20
C LYS A 5 20.14 -0.33 -4.22
N ASP A 6 20.29 0.29 -5.39
CA ASP A 6 20.48 1.74 -5.53
C ASP A 6 19.28 2.53 -4.98
N ILE A 7 18.07 1.98 -5.14
CA ILE A 7 16.85 2.57 -4.59
C ILE A 7 16.91 2.52 -3.06
N LYS A 8 17.16 1.34 -2.47
CA LYS A 8 17.25 1.19 -1.01
C LYS A 8 18.31 2.12 -0.41
N GLU A 9 19.47 2.24 -1.05
CA GLU A 9 20.55 3.15 -0.60
C GLU A 9 20.12 4.62 -0.60
N ARG A 10 19.44 5.09 -1.66
CA ARG A 10 18.98 6.48 -1.76
C ARG A 10 17.90 6.85 -0.75
N TYR A 11 17.08 5.87 -0.37
CA TYR A 11 16.04 6.04 0.65
C TYR A 11 16.54 5.75 2.06
N HIS A 12 17.83 5.44 2.22
CA HIS A 12 18.40 4.97 3.49
C HIS A 12 17.58 3.83 4.12
N PHE A 13 17.08 2.91 3.28
CA PHE A 13 16.30 1.77 3.74
C PHE A 13 17.23 0.72 4.35
N THR A 14 17.14 0.56 5.67
CA THR A 14 18.00 -0.30 6.48
C THR A 14 17.33 -1.61 6.88
N GLU A 15 18.08 -2.53 7.49
CA GLU A 15 17.49 -3.73 8.12
C GLU A 15 16.54 -3.36 9.28
N ASP A 16 16.81 -2.27 10.01
CA ASP A 16 15.91 -1.79 11.06
C ASP A 16 14.56 -1.37 10.51
N ASP A 17 14.52 -0.73 9.33
CA ASP A 17 13.25 -0.36 8.67
C ASP A 17 12.46 -1.59 8.27
N LYS A 18 13.15 -2.61 7.74
CA LYS A 18 12.54 -3.90 7.41
C LYS A 18 11.94 -4.57 8.65
N ILE A 19 12.68 -4.60 9.77
CA ILE A 19 12.20 -5.18 11.03
C ILE A 19 10.98 -4.41 11.55
N LYS A 20 11.02 -3.07 11.52
CA LYS A 20 9.89 -2.22 11.94
C LYS A 20 8.66 -2.50 11.07
N LEU A 21 8.81 -2.50 9.74
CA LEU A 21 7.71 -2.80 8.82
C LEU A 21 7.14 -4.20 9.05
N GLN A 22 7.99 -5.20 9.28
CA GLN A 22 7.56 -6.57 9.56
C GLN A 22 6.80 -6.65 10.90
N SER A 23 7.25 -5.93 11.92
CA SER A 23 6.59 -5.90 13.24
C SER A 23 5.17 -5.29 13.18
N LEU A 24 4.93 -4.40 12.21
CA LEU A 24 3.61 -3.83 11.95
C LEU A 24 2.68 -4.78 11.18
N GLY A 25 3.18 -5.91 10.67
CA GLY A 25 2.43 -6.81 9.80
C GLY A 25 1.10 -7.28 10.37
N LEU A 26 1.07 -7.74 11.63
CA LEU A 26 -0.17 -8.20 12.26
C LEU A 26 -1.16 -7.05 12.49
N VAL A 27 -0.66 -5.90 12.96
CA VAL A 27 -1.48 -4.71 13.19
C VAL A 27 -2.13 -4.25 11.88
N MET A 28 -1.32 -4.10 10.83
CA MET A 28 -1.80 -3.66 9.53
C MET A 28 -2.72 -4.69 8.86
N ALA A 29 -2.48 -5.99 9.06
CA ALA A 29 -3.36 -7.04 8.58
C ALA A 29 -4.76 -6.96 9.21
N ASN A 30 -4.84 -6.69 10.52
CA ASN A 30 -6.12 -6.52 11.22
C ASN A 30 -6.92 -5.29 10.75
N HIS A 31 -6.25 -4.27 10.23
CA HIS A 31 -6.86 -3.07 9.68
C HIS A 31 -6.93 -3.06 8.13
N ALA A 32 -6.49 -4.13 7.46
CA ALA A 32 -6.35 -4.12 5.99
C ALA A 32 -7.69 -3.88 5.27
N ASP A 33 -8.78 -4.42 5.79
CA ASP A 33 -10.11 -4.23 5.21
C ASP A 33 -10.59 -2.77 5.34
N GLU A 34 -10.40 -2.15 6.51
CA GLU A 34 -10.73 -0.73 6.75
C GLU A 34 -9.93 0.21 5.83
N VAL A 35 -8.63 -0.03 5.70
CA VAL A 35 -7.74 0.76 4.84
C VAL A 35 -8.19 0.68 3.39
N LEU A 36 -8.55 -0.52 2.92
CA LEU A 36 -8.97 -0.71 1.54
C LEU A 36 -10.39 -0.27 1.27
N GLU A 37 -11.30 -0.36 2.22
CA GLU A 37 -12.64 0.21 2.09
C GLU A 37 -12.56 1.70 1.80
N SER A 38 -11.65 2.42 2.49
CA SER A 38 -11.39 3.84 2.24
C SER A 38 -10.86 4.09 0.82
N LEU A 39 -9.92 3.28 0.35
CA LEU A 39 -9.37 3.39 -1.02
C LEU A 39 -10.44 3.09 -2.08
N ASN A 40 -11.19 2.01 -1.89
CA ASN A 40 -12.22 1.54 -2.82
C ASN A 40 -13.37 2.53 -2.92
N SER A 41 -13.81 3.08 -1.79
CA SER A 41 -14.84 4.11 -1.72
C SER A 41 -14.43 5.36 -2.51
N TRP A 42 -13.16 5.81 -2.37
CA TRP A 42 -12.64 6.89 -3.18
C TRP A 42 -12.61 6.54 -4.67
N MET A 43 -12.14 5.34 -5.04
CA MET A 43 -12.11 4.92 -6.45
C MET A 43 -13.49 4.90 -7.10
N ILE A 44 -14.53 4.51 -6.35
CA ILE A 44 -15.92 4.49 -6.83
C ILE A 44 -16.47 5.92 -6.96
N ALA A 45 -16.17 6.79 -6.00
CA ALA A 45 -16.70 8.16 -5.96
C ALA A 45 -16.00 9.11 -6.95
N ASP A 46 -14.73 8.87 -7.26
CA ASP A 46 -13.94 9.74 -8.13
C ASP A 46 -14.30 9.53 -9.61
N LYS A 47 -14.52 10.64 -10.32
CA LYS A 47 -14.97 10.64 -11.73
C LYS A 47 -13.97 9.98 -12.69
N GLU A 48 -12.68 10.06 -12.40
CA GLU A 48 -11.64 9.50 -13.26
C GLU A 48 -11.29 8.08 -12.83
N ALA A 49 -11.13 7.84 -11.53
CA ALA A 49 -10.80 6.52 -11.02
C ALA A 49 -11.92 5.48 -11.25
N SER A 50 -13.20 5.89 -11.16
CA SER A 50 -14.33 4.97 -11.36
C SER A 50 -14.37 4.36 -12.76
N LYS A 51 -13.85 5.07 -13.77
CA LYS A 51 -13.73 4.56 -15.15
C LYS A 51 -12.77 3.38 -15.28
N LEU A 52 -11.89 3.18 -14.30
CA LEU A 52 -10.93 2.05 -14.27
C LEU A 52 -11.56 0.76 -13.74
N ILE A 53 -12.72 0.84 -13.08
CA ILE A 53 -13.38 -0.27 -12.34
C ILE A 53 -14.85 -0.47 -12.74
N VAL A 54 -15.14 -0.28 -14.03
CA VAL A 54 -16.51 -0.33 -14.60
C VAL A 54 -17.10 -1.74 -14.54
N GLU A 55 -16.33 -2.77 -14.92
CA GLU A 55 -16.77 -4.16 -14.86
C GLU A 55 -16.61 -4.71 -13.44
N GLU A 56 -17.69 -5.25 -12.88
CA GLU A 56 -17.73 -5.79 -11.51
C GLU A 56 -16.69 -6.89 -11.26
N SER A 57 -16.55 -7.85 -12.20
CA SER A 57 -15.54 -8.90 -12.10
C SER A 57 -14.10 -8.37 -12.10
N LYS A 58 -13.84 -7.28 -12.82
CA LYS A 58 -12.54 -6.58 -12.80
C LYS A 58 -12.35 -5.81 -11.49
N ARG A 59 -13.40 -5.22 -10.95
CA ARG A 59 -13.38 -4.50 -9.67
C ARG A 59 -12.96 -5.41 -8.53
N ASP A 60 -13.61 -6.55 -8.35
CA ASP A 60 -13.30 -7.50 -7.28
C ASP A 60 -11.86 -8.01 -7.39
N HIS A 61 -11.41 -8.26 -8.62
CA HIS A 61 -10.03 -8.64 -8.87
C HIS A 61 -9.05 -7.53 -8.45
N ILE A 62 -9.30 -6.28 -8.84
CA ILE A 62 -8.45 -5.13 -8.49
C ILE A 62 -8.40 -4.93 -6.99
N PHE A 63 -9.54 -4.97 -6.30
CA PHE A 63 -9.62 -4.80 -4.85
C PHE A 63 -8.86 -5.90 -4.10
N ARG A 64 -8.96 -7.16 -4.55
CA ARG A 64 -8.14 -8.25 -4.02
C ARG A 64 -6.64 -8.01 -4.23
N MET A 65 -6.24 -7.58 -5.44
CA MET A 65 -4.83 -7.29 -5.74
C MET A 65 -4.29 -6.13 -4.92
N GLN A 66 -5.10 -5.12 -4.62
CA GLN A 66 -4.73 -4.02 -3.72
C GLN A 66 -4.49 -4.53 -2.30
N LYS A 67 -5.28 -5.50 -1.80
CA LYS A 67 -5.07 -6.14 -0.49
C LYS A 67 -3.78 -6.91 -0.42
N GLU A 68 -3.51 -7.73 -1.43
CA GLU A 68 -2.26 -8.48 -1.49
C GLU A 68 -1.03 -7.56 -1.61
N TRP A 69 -1.16 -6.44 -2.34
CA TRP A 69 -0.11 -5.43 -2.40
C TRP A 69 0.10 -4.74 -1.05
N PHE A 70 -0.98 -4.30 -0.40
CA PHE A 70 -0.94 -3.62 0.89
C PHE A 70 -0.29 -4.49 1.97
N LEU A 71 -0.72 -5.75 2.12
CA LEU A 71 -0.11 -6.68 3.07
C LEU A 71 1.36 -6.95 2.73
N GLY A 72 1.70 -6.97 1.44
CA GLY A 72 3.08 -7.12 0.97
C GLY A 72 4.02 -6.01 1.45
N LEU A 73 3.51 -4.80 1.73
CA LEU A 73 4.29 -3.69 2.28
C LEU A 73 4.92 -4.02 3.65
N PHE A 74 4.27 -4.91 4.42
CA PHE A 74 4.66 -5.28 5.78
C PHE A 74 5.21 -6.70 5.88
N SER A 75 5.56 -7.32 4.75
CA SER A 75 6.00 -8.72 4.71
C SER A 75 7.39 -8.96 5.29
N GLY A 76 8.22 -7.93 5.42
CA GLY A 76 9.64 -8.06 5.73
C GLY A 76 10.51 -8.55 4.56
N ASN A 77 9.92 -8.88 3.40
CA ASN A 77 10.63 -9.43 2.25
C ASN A 77 10.78 -8.38 1.13
N TYR A 78 11.93 -7.69 1.12
CA TYR A 78 12.26 -6.63 0.16
C TYR A 78 13.48 -7.03 -0.70
N ASP A 79 13.30 -8.11 -1.47
CA ASP A 79 14.30 -8.66 -2.39
C ASP A 79 14.04 -8.27 -3.85
N SER A 80 14.82 -8.83 -4.79
CA SER A 80 14.64 -8.59 -6.22
C SER A 80 13.26 -9.02 -6.73
N ARG A 81 12.67 -10.09 -6.19
CA ARG A 81 11.33 -10.57 -6.59
C ARG A 81 10.25 -9.58 -6.18
N TYR A 82 10.37 -9.01 -4.99
CA TYR A 82 9.49 -7.92 -4.53
C TYR A 82 9.56 -6.73 -5.50
N PHE A 83 10.77 -6.32 -5.88
CA PHE A 83 10.95 -5.21 -6.82
C PHE A 83 10.38 -5.52 -8.21
N GLU A 84 10.62 -6.71 -8.75
CA GLU A 84 10.02 -7.15 -10.02
C GLU A 84 8.49 -7.11 -9.97
N LYS A 85 7.88 -7.49 -8.84
CA LYS A 85 6.42 -7.36 -8.63
C LYS A 85 5.98 -5.90 -8.72
N LEU A 86 6.68 -4.96 -8.07
CA LEU A 86 6.35 -3.53 -8.16
C LEU A 86 6.45 -2.98 -9.58
N ILE A 87 7.45 -3.42 -10.36
CA ILE A 87 7.58 -3.03 -11.76
C ILE A 87 6.42 -3.55 -12.61
N LYS A 88 6.01 -4.81 -12.40
CA LYS A 88 4.84 -5.38 -13.07
C LYS A 88 3.58 -4.57 -12.72
N ILE A 89 3.38 -4.23 -11.45
CA ILE A 89 2.26 -3.39 -11.00
C ILE A 89 2.29 -2.03 -11.72
N GLY A 90 3.43 -1.32 -11.72
CA GLY A 90 3.56 -0.04 -12.42
C GLY A 90 3.28 -0.15 -13.92
N THR A 91 3.76 -1.21 -14.56
CA THR A 91 3.52 -1.48 -15.98
C THR A 91 2.04 -1.73 -16.28
N VAL A 92 1.31 -2.40 -15.39
CA VAL A 92 -0.14 -2.62 -15.54
C VAL A 92 -0.89 -1.29 -15.49
N HIS A 93 -0.55 -0.40 -14.54
CA HIS A 93 -1.16 0.93 -14.45
C HIS A 93 -0.87 1.78 -15.69
N LEU A 94 0.36 1.75 -16.20
CA LEU A 94 0.72 2.44 -17.46
C LEU A 94 -0.08 1.91 -18.66
N LYS A 95 -0.19 0.58 -18.82
CA LYS A 95 -0.95 -0.04 -19.91
C LYS A 95 -2.45 0.27 -19.83
N ALA A 96 -2.97 0.48 -18.63
CA ALA A 96 -4.36 0.87 -18.39
C ALA A 96 -4.58 2.39 -18.48
N ASN A 97 -3.57 3.18 -18.87
CA ASN A 97 -3.62 4.64 -18.92
C ASN A 97 -4.07 5.27 -17.59
N VAL A 98 -3.61 4.72 -16.46
CA VAL A 98 -3.87 5.31 -15.15
C VAL A 98 -2.98 6.53 -14.99
N GLU A 99 -3.61 7.70 -14.89
CA GLU A 99 -2.92 8.96 -14.69
C GLU A 99 -2.13 8.97 -13.38
N ALA A 100 -0.91 9.51 -13.42
CA ALA A 100 0.02 9.47 -12.27
C ALA A 100 -0.56 10.15 -11.01
N HIS A 101 -1.40 11.18 -11.18
CA HIS A 101 -2.02 11.87 -10.06
C HIS A 101 -3.01 10.96 -9.28
N LEU A 102 -3.69 10.01 -9.94
CA LEU A 102 -4.55 9.02 -9.30
C LEU A 102 -3.73 8.06 -8.43
N ILE A 103 -2.55 7.65 -8.91
CA ILE A 103 -1.60 6.84 -8.14
C ILE A 103 -1.13 7.61 -6.91
N HIS A 104 -0.72 8.87 -7.07
CA HIS A 104 -0.30 9.70 -5.93
C HIS A 104 -1.42 9.88 -4.90
N ARG A 105 -2.65 10.09 -5.35
CA ARG A 105 -3.82 10.20 -4.47
C ARG A 105 -4.08 8.92 -3.69
N ALA A 106 -4.03 7.77 -4.36
CA ALA A 106 -4.19 6.45 -3.75
C ALA A 106 -3.11 6.18 -2.69
N ILE A 107 -1.83 6.42 -3.02
CA ILE A 107 -0.73 6.25 -2.06
C ILE A 107 -0.86 7.19 -0.86
N ASN A 108 -1.37 8.41 -1.05
CA ASN A 108 -1.61 9.33 0.06
C ASN A 108 -2.73 8.85 1.00
N LEU A 109 -3.79 8.23 0.46
CA LEU A 109 -4.83 7.61 1.29
C LEU A 109 -4.25 6.49 2.15
N ILE A 110 -3.51 5.56 1.54
CA ILE A 110 -2.86 4.46 2.25
C ILE A 110 -1.92 4.98 3.34
N ARG A 111 -1.08 5.98 3.02
CA ARG A 111 -0.17 6.60 3.99
C ARG A 111 -0.93 7.15 5.19
N ASN A 112 -1.98 7.94 4.97
CA ASN A 112 -2.75 8.56 6.04
C ASN A 112 -3.43 7.51 6.92
N SER A 113 -4.01 6.47 6.33
CA SER A 113 -4.62 5.38 7.10
C SER A 113 -3.58 4.64 7.94
N CYS A 114 -2.41 4.32 7.38
CA CYS A 114 -1.32 3.71 8.15
C CYS A 114 -0.87 4.60 9.31
N MET A 115 -0.72 5.90 9.09
CA MET A 115 -0.32 6.84 10.15
C MET A 115 -1.36 6.89 11.27
N ASN A 116 -2.66 6.95 10.95
CA ASN A 116 -3.72 6.95 11.95
C ASN A 116 -3.70 5.67 12.79
N ILE A 117 -3.55 4.50 12.15
CA ILE A 117 -3.46 3.21 12.84
C ILE A 117 -2.25 3.18 13.80
N ILE A 118 -1.09 3.66 13.35
CA ILE A 118 0.12 3.70 14.17
C ILE A 118 -0.06 4.65 15.35
N LEU A 119 -0.59 5.85 15.13
CA LEU A 119 -0.80 6.84 16.20
C LEU A 119 -1.80 6.33 17.25
N ASN A 120 -2.94 5.78 16.82
CA ASN A 120 -3.93 5.20 17.72
C ASN A 120 -3.33 4.05 18.56
N LYS A 121 -2.49 3.21 17.94
CA LYS A 121 -1.80 2.15 18.66
C LYS A 121 -0.84 2.70 19.73
N LEU A 122 -0.12 3.77 19.43
CA LEU A 122 0.81 4.39 20.39
C LEU A 122 0.08 5.02 21.58
N GLU A 123 -1.07 5.66 21.34
CA GLU A 123 -1.91 6.22 22.40
C GLU A 123 -2.43 5.12 23.36
N ILE A 124 -2.93 4.01 22.81
CA ILE A 124 -3.39 2.86 23.60
C ILE A 124 -2.23 2.26 24.43
N ASP A 125 -1.05 2.12 23.82
CA ASP A 125 0.13 1.56 24.50
C ASP A 125 0.67 2.51 25.60
N SER A 126 0.40 3.83 25.53
CA SER A 126 0.73 4.78 26.60
C SER A 126 -0.25 4.75 27.77
N ASP A 127 -1.54 4.59 27.50
CA ASP A 127 -2.58 4.53 28.54
C ASP A 127 -2.51 3.24 29.36
N GLN A 128 -2.03 2.14 28.77
CA GLN A 128 -1.84 0.86 29.48
C GLN A 128 -0.61 0.84 30.40
N LYS A 129 0.26 1.85 30.33
CA LYS A 129 1.49 1.96 31.14
C LYS A 129 1.39 2.98 32.28
N SER A 130 0.27 3.71 32.39
CA SER A 130 -0.06 4.60 33.52
C SER A 130 -0.93 3.89 34.53
#